data_AF-A0A453B642-F1
#
_entry.id   AF-A0A453B642-F1
#
_cell.length_a   1.000
_cell.length_b   1.000
_cell.length_c   1.000
_cell.angle_alpha   90.00
_cell.angle_beta   90.00
_cell.angle_gamma   90.00
#
_symmetry.space_group_name_H-M   'P 1'
#
loop_
_entity.id
_entity.type
_entity.pdbx_description
1 polymer ?
#
loop_
_entity_poly.entity_id
_entity_poly.type
_entity_poly.pdbx_seq_one_letter_code
_entity_poly.pdbx_strand_id
1 'polypeptide(L)' 'VLLNGEPLALGPCGQIPELRPAIAIDECTPVHVEPHSIAFVRFTGFKAPACA' A
#
# COMPACT_ATOMS: atom_id res chain seq x y z
N VAL A 1 6.68 -12.61 3.01
CA VAL A 1 5.89 -11.67 2.18
C VAL A 1 6.43 -10.27 2.44
N LEU A 2 6.62 -9.46 1.40
CA LEU A 2 7.07 -8.09 1.53
C LEU A 2 5.89 -7.12 1.37
N LEU A 3 5.91 -6.02 2.11
CA LEU A 3 5.05 -4.87 1.91
C LEU A 3 5.94 -3.71 1.43
N ASN A 4 5.79 -3.28 0.18
CA ASN A 4 6.56 -2.18 -0.40
C ASN A 4 8.09 -2.36 -0.29
N GLY A 5 8.58 -3.60 -0.36
CA GLY A 5 10.00 -3.94 -0.24
C GLY A 5 10.47 -4.29 1.18
N GLU A 6 9.67 -4.02 2.22
CA GLU A 6 10.02 -4.36 3.60
C GLU A 6 9.34 -5.67 4.06
N PRO A 7 10.02 -6.51 4.87
CA PRO A 7 9.40 -7.72 5.42
C PRO A 7 8.20 -7.41 6.31
N LEU A 8 7.05 -8.02 5.99
CA LEU A 8 5.90 -7.99 6.87
C LEU A 8 6.03 -9.12 7.89
N ALA A 9 6.52 -8.79 9.08
CA ALA A 9 6.75 -9.73 10.17
C ALA A 9 6.18 -9.20 11.48
N LEU A 10 5.75 -10.12 12.35
CA LEU A 10 5.28 -9.75 13.69
C LEU A 10 6.43 -9.16 14.51
N GLY A 11 6.10 -8.12 15.28
CA GLY A 11 7.01 -7.55 16.26
C GLY A 11 7.23 -8.48 17.46
N PRO A 12 8.06 -8.07 18.42
CA PRO A 12 8.23 -8.78 19.69
C PRO A 12 6.88 -9.06 20.34
N CYS A 13 6.73 -10.25 20.93
CA CYS A 13 5.48 -10.68 21.58
C CYS A 13 4.26 -10.78 20.64
N GLY A 14 4.46 -10.92 19.32
CA GLY A 14 3.37 -11.13 18.36
C GLY A 14 2.61 -9.86 18.00
N GLN A 15 3.19 -8.69 18.24
CA GLN A 15 2.59 -7.40 17.89
C GLN A 15 2.39 -7.30 16.37
N ILE A 16 1.23 -6.78 15.97
CA ILE A 16 0.96 -6.47 14.56
C ILE A 16 1.89 -5.33 14.13
N PRO A 17 2.67 -5.49 13.05
CA PRO A 17 3.56 -4.44 12.58
C PRO A 17 2.77 -3.26 12.00
N GLU A 18 3.37 -2.08 12.06
CA GLU A 18 2.86 -0.91 11.34
C GLU A 18 2.92 -1.15 9.83
N LEU A 19 1.84 -0.80 9.11
CA LEU A 19 1.80 -0.89 7.65
C LEU A 19 2.27 0.43 7.05
N ARG A 20 3.44 0.41 6.38
CA ARG A 20 4.04 1.60 5.78
C ARG A 20 3.68 1.70 4.30
N PRO A 21 2.82 2.65 3.87
CA PRO A 21 2.48 2.82 2.47
C PRO A 21 3.64 3.44 1.70
N ALA A 22 3.85 2.98 0.46
CA ALA A 22 4.63 3.73 -0.51
C ALA A 22 3.82 4.93 -1.00
N ILE A 23 4.42 6.13 -0.97
CA ILE A 23 3.76 7.37 -1.41
C ILE A 23 4.24 7.68 -2.83
N ALA A 24 3.29 7.87 -3.75
CA ALA A 24 3.60 8.30 -5.11
C ALA A 24 4.17 9.72 -5.09
N ILE A 25 5.18 9.97 -5.93
CA ILE A 25 5.88 11.25 -6.00
C ILE A 25 5.03 12.30 -6.73
N ASP A 26 4.20 11.86 -7.68
CA ASP A 26 3.26 12.70 -8.42
C ASP A 26 1.94 11.97 -8.72
N GLU A 27 0.91 12.75 -9.08
CA GLU A 27 -0.44 12.25 -9.38
C GLU A 27 -0.58 11.60 -10.76
N CYS A 28 0.44 11.73 -11.62
CA CYS A 28 0.41 11.28 -13.01
C CYS A 28 1.18 9.97 -13.22
N THR A 29 1.91 9.51 -12.22
CA THR A 29 2.74 8.32 -12.30
C THR A 29 1.84 7.07 -12.33
N PRO A 30 1.91 6.24 -13.37
CA PRO A 30 1.15 4.99 -13.41
C PRO A 30 1.52 4.07 -12.25
N VAL A 31 0.51 3.37 -11.71
CA VAL A 31 0.75 2.32 -10.71
C VAL A 31 1.44 1.14 -11.39
N HIS A 32 2.67 0.85 -11.00
CA HIS A 32 3.41 -0.33 -11.45
C HIS A 32 3.15 -1.52 -10.53
N VAL A 33 2.83 -2.68 -11.10
CA VAL A 33 2.59 -3.93 -10.37
C VAL A 33 3.45 -5.03 -10.99
N GLU A 34 4.27 -5.66 -10.17
CA GLU A 34 5.20 -6.72 -10.61
C GLU A 34 4.44 -8.01 -10.99
N PRO A 35 4.99 -8.86 -11.89
CA PRO A 35 4.39 -10.14 -12.23
C PRO A 35 4.14 -11.03 -11.00
N HIS A 36 2.98 -11.69 -10.96
CA HIS A 36 2.56 -12.58 -9.86
C HIS A 36 2.49 -11.90 -8.48
N SER A 37 2.21 -10.59 -8.45
CA SER A 37 2.05 -9.82 -7.22
C SER A 37 0.64 -9.22 -7.08
N ILE A 38 0.34 -8.67 -5.90
CA ILE A 38 -0.86 -7.90 -5.64
C ILE A 38 -0.49 -6.58 -4.94
N ALA A 39 -1.26 -5.53 -5.21
CA ALA A 39 -1.10 -4.22 -4.57
C ALA A 39 -2.46 -3.65 -4.16
N PHE A 40 -2.50 -2.97 -3.02
CA PHE A 40 -3.63 -2.17 -2.58
C PHE A 40 -3.29 -0.70 -2.74
N VAL A 41 -4.14 0.05 -3.45
CA VAL A 41 -3.92 1.47 -3.74
C VAL A 41 -5.06 2.28 -3.15
N ARG A 42 -4.71 3.35 -2.43
CA ARG A 42 -5.68 4.30 -1.89
C ARG A 42 -5.50 5.64 -2.59
N PHE A 43 -6.52 6.06 -3.34
CA PHE A 43 -6.59 7.40 -3.90
C PHE A 43 -7.07 8.37 -2.82
N THR A 44 -6.19 9.27 -2.38
CA THR A 44 -6.55 10.31 -1.42
C THR A 44 -7.34 11.42 -2.11
N GLY A 45 -8.44 11.85 -1.51
CA GLY A 45 -9.27 12.93 -2.07
C GLY A 45 -10.14 12.52 -3.27
N PHE A 46 -10.16 11.24 -3.65
CA PHE A 46 -11.06 10.76 -4.70
C PHE A 46 -12.52 10.87 -4.27
N LYS A 47 -13.29 11.69 -4.98
CA LYS A 47 -14.71 11.92 -4.71
C LYS A 47 -15.55 10.96 -5.55
N ALA A 48 -15.70 9.73 -5.07
CA ALA A 48 -16.66 8.79 -5.63
C ALA A 48 -18.06 9.07 -5.05
N PRO A 49 -19.09 9.36 -5.88
CA PRO A 49 -20.45 9.64 -5.40
C PRO A 49 -21.07 8.52 -4.56
N ALA A 50 -20.66 7.27 -4.78
CA ALA A 50 -21.13 6.11 -4.04
C ALA A 50 -20.39 5.87 -2.70
N CYS A 51 -19.32 6.61 -2.42
CA CYS A 51 -18.47 6.42 -1.23
C CYS A 51 -18.63 7.55 -0.21
N ALA A 52 -19.79 8.23 -0.21
CA ALA A 52 -20.15 9.36 0.65
C ALA A 52 -21.26 8.98 1.64
#